data_AF-A0A532E9S6-F1
#
_entry.id   AF-A0A532E9S6-F1
#
_cell.length_a   1.000
_cell.length_b   1.000
_cell.length_c   1.000
_cell.angle_alpha   90.00
_cell.angle_beta   90.00
_cell.angle_gamma   90.00
#
_symmetry.space_group_name_H-M   'P 1'
#
loop_
_entity.id
_entity.type
_entity.pdbx_description
1 polymer ?
#
loop_
_entity_poly.entity_id
_entity_poly.type
_entity_poly.pdbx_seq_one_letter_code
_entity_poly.pdbx_strand_id
1 'polypeptide(L)'
;MSRLRASLRWLCLVAIICALPFDLTCLALPAQEDASPDLHLNESKPTTILVRVVAHGSMVLGKDVGGARVTVTDVASGQILATGIQQGDAGDQNQIMRTPRLMEEAHYSSRPSAVFTVTLDLVTPTLVDIAAEGPLAYPAATQRVSTRAWLIPGHDLTSDGIVLTLYGYIVQIEHPKSVGGGLIAKDDVVLRASVRTLSGALVRPHGDWDSRKVHIYGELLIGTKVMERLQMFYSGDKACFEAPFFVPLPKDAPDGITLRVVAADPSSGNFGVAEAKFPVLSERLPPKRSSP
;
A
#
# COMPACT_ATOMS: atom_id res chain seq x y z
N MET A 1 63.49 -27.36 47.76
CA MET A 1 62.71 -26.95 48.95
C MET A 1 61.32 -27.56 48.77
N SER A 2 61.03 -28.80 49.19
CA SER A 2 60.74 -29.26 50.58
C SER A 2 59.77 -28.28 51.28
N ARG A 3 58.62 -28.62 51.87
CA ARG A 3 58.04 -29.83 52.50
C ARG A 3 56.48 -29.69 52.43
N LEU A 4 55.69 -30.73 52.18
CA LEU A 4 55.06 -31.65 53.16
C LEU A 4 54.30 -31.02 54.34
N ARG A 5 52.98 -31.31 54.44
CA ARG A 5 52.15 -31.73 55.63
C ARG A 5 50.66 -31.43 55.34
N ALA A 6 49.72 -32.36 55.17
CA ALA A 6 49.22 -33.50 55.98
C ALA A 6 48.26 -33.12 57.14
N SER A 7 47.14 -33.86 57.20
CA SER A 7 46.11 -34.08 58.26
C SER A 7 44.71 -33.54 57.85
N LEU A 8 43.62 -34.30 57.68
CA LEU A 8 43.05 -35.55 58.24
C LEU A 8 42.56 -35.48 59.70
N ARG A 9 41.22 -35.45 59.86
CA ARG A 9 40.35 -35.93 60.97
C ARG A 9 38.91 -35.51 60.62
N TRP A 10 37.95 -36.35 60.21
CA TRP A 10 37.31 -37.57 60.77
C TRP A 10 36.28 -37.31 61.89
N LEU A 11 35.16 -38.06 61.76
CA LEU A 11 33.98 -38.28 62.63
C LEU A 11 32.77 -37.35 62.43
N CYS A 12 31.65 -37.81 61.84
CA CYS A 12 30.55 -38.68 62.37
C CYS A 12 29.33 -37.77 62.68
N LEU A 13 28.03 -38.10 62.56
CA LEU A 13 27.16 -39.29 62.46
C LEU A 13 25.76 -38.66 62.12
N VAL A 14 24.88 -39.15 61.23
CA VAL A 14 23.75 -40.08 61.48
C VAL A 14 22.67 -39.84 60.42
N ALA A 15 22.09 -40.94 59.94
CA ALA A 15 21.00 -41.04 58.99
C ALA A 15 19.64 -40.57 59.55
N ILE A 16 18.68 -40.27 58.67
CA ILE A 16 17.29 -40.75 58.73
C ILE A 16 16.67 -40.60 57.33
N ILE A 17 16.31 -41.75 56.76
CA ILE A 17 15.38 -41.91 55.65
C ILE A 17 13.98 -41.82 56.25
N CYS A 18 13.10 -40.95 55.74
CA CYS A 18 11.66 -41.16 55.85
C CYS A 18 10.97 -40.52 54.65
N ALA A 19 10.35 -41.38 53.85
CA ALA A 19 9.48 -41.05 52.74
C ALA A 19 8.27 -40.25 53.22
N LEU A 20 7.95 -39.17 52.51
CA LEU A 20 6.63 -38.57 52.51
C LEU A 20 6.16 -38.46 51.06
N PRO A 21 4.91 -38.87 50.76
CA PRO A 21 4.40 -38.87 49.41
C PRO A 21 4.22 -37.42 48.94
N PHE A 22 4.70 -37.11 47.74
CA PHE A 22 4.20 -35.96 47.02
C PHE A 22 2.75 -36.26 46.66
N ASP A 23 1.82 -35.71 47.45
CA ASP A 23 0.43 -35.58 47.02
C ASP A 23 0.42 -34.68 45.78
N LEU A 24 0.47 -35.32 44.60
CA LEU A 24 -0.02 -34.70 43.38
C LEU A 24 -1.53 -34.52 43.54
N THR A 25 -1.93 -33.42 44.18
CA THR A 25 -3.25 -32.85 43.96
C THR A 25 -3.31 -32.42 42.51
N CYS A 26 -3.80 -33.35 41.68
CA CYS A 26 -4.27 -33.08 40.34
C CYS A 26 -5.40 -32.05 40.49
N LEU A 27 -5.06 -30.76 40.39
CA LEU A 27 -6.05 -29.71 40.21
C LEU A 27 -6.73 -30.00 38.87
N ALA A 28 -7.84 -30.73 38.92
CA ALA A 28 -8.76 -30.83 37.83
C ALA A 28 -9.17 -29.41 37.46
N LEU A 29 -8.71 -28.93 36.30
CA LEU A 29 -9.28 -27.77 35.65
C LEU A 29 -10.81 -27.99 35.64
N PRO A 30 -11.62 -27.08 36.23
CA PRO A 30 -13.05 -27.19 36.10
C PRO A 30 -13.37 -27.23 34.61
N ALA A 31 -14.04 -28.28 34.17
CA ALA A 31 -14.58 -28.38 32.82
C ALA A 31 -15.37 -27.10 32.59
N GLN A 32 -14.88 -26.27 31.68
CA GLN A 32 -15.52 -25.04 31.27
C GLN A 32 -16.94 -25.44 30.83
N GLU A 33 -17.96 -24.92 31.53
CA GLU A 33 -19.37 -25.15 31.17
C GLU A 33 -19.51 -24.91 29.67
N ASP A 34 -19.80 -25.98 28.93
CA ASP A 34 -20.09 -25.90 27.50
C ASP A 34 -21.19 -24.86 27.33
N ALA A 35 -20.89 -23.82 26.57
CA ALA A 35 -21.88 -22.81 26.20
C ALA A 35 -23.12 -23.54 25.66
N SER A 36 -24.31 -23.14 26.14
CA SER A 36 -25.59 -23.72 25.73
C SER A 36 -25.60 -23.96 24.21
N PRO A 37 -26.00 -25.16 23.74
CA PRO A 37 -25.95 -25.49 22.32
C PRO A 37 -26.76 -24.46 21.56
N ASP A 38 -26.12 -23.80 20.59
CA ASP A 38 -26.77 -22.84 19.73
C ASP A 38 -27.86 -23.55 18.92
N LEU A 39 -29.13 -23.28 19.25
CA LEU A 39 -30.29 -23.97 18.66
C LEU A 39 -30.59 -23.48 17.22
N HIS A 40 -29.91 -22.43 16.76
CA HIS A 40 -30.12 -21.77 15.46
C HIS A 40 -29.03 -22.15 14.44
N LEU A 41 -28.65 -23.43 14.37
CA LEU A 41 -27.54 -23.91 13.52
C LEU A 41 -27.75 -23.69 12.01
N ASN A 42 -28.99 -23.56 11.55
CA ASN A 42 -29.34 -23.44 10.13
C ASN A 42 -29.84 -22.04 9.74
N GLU A 43 -29.78 -21.08 10.66
CA GLU A 43 -30.19 -19.71 10.37
C GLU A 43 -29.01 -18.90 9.84
N SER A 44 -29.32 -17.87 9.05
CA SER A 44 -28.30 -16.92 8.62
C SER A 44 -27.78 -16.17 9.82
N LYS A 45 -26.46 -16.17 10.00
CA LYS A 45 -25.79 -15.40 11.05
C LYS A 45 -25.15 -14.17 10.45
N PRO A 46 -25.34 -12.98 11.06
CA PRO A 46 -24.64 -11.79 10.63
C PRO A 46 -23.13 -11.99 10.84
N THR A 47 -22.37 -11.78 9.79
CA THR A 47 -20.91 -11.86 9.80
C THR A 47 -20.35 -10.54 9.29
N THR A 48 -19.72 -9.77 10.18
CA THR A 48 -19.11 -8.48 9.85
C THR A 48 -17.67 -8.67 9.40
N ILE A 49 -17.35 -8.16 8.22
CA ILE A 49 -15.99 -8.15 7.69
C ILE A 49 -15.53 -6.72 7.40
N LEU A 50 -14.29 -6.46 7.75
CA LEU A 50 -13.59 -5.23 7.40
C LEU A 50 -12.59 -5.56 6.29
N VAL A 51 -12.53 -4.71 5.27
CA VAL A 51 -11.53 -4.79 4.21
C VAL A 51 -10.75 -3.47 4.16
N ARG A 52 -9.43 -3.58 4.15
CA ARG A 52 -8.52 -2.43 4.05
C ARG A 52 -7.64 -2.59 2.83
N VAL A 53 -7.63 -1.58 1.97
CA VAL A 53 -6.72 -1.51 0.84
C VAL A 53 -5.58 -0.57 1.19
N VAL A 54 -4.36 -1.06 1.03
CA VAL A 54 -3.13 -0.38 1.45
C VAL A 54 -2.14 -0.28 0.29
N ALA A 55 -1.33 0.76 0.29
CA ALA A 55 -0.22 0.90 -0.64
C ALA A 55 0.98 0.10 -0.12
N HIS A 56 1.62 -0.69 -0.99
CA HIS A 56 2.75 -1.54 -0.60
C HIS A 56 3.90 -0.71 -0.03
N GLY A 57 4.34 -1.06 1.18
CA GLY A 57 5.39 -0.33 1.90
C GLY A 57 4.97 1.09 2.29
N SER A 58 3.67 1.37 2.38
CA SER A 58 3.13 2.68 2.71
C SER A 58 1.84 2.56 3.55
N MET A 59 0.94 3.54 3.46
CA MET A 59 -0.23 3.64 4.33
C MET A 59 -1.51 3.15 3.65
N VAL A 60 -2.64 3.26 4.36
CA VAL A 60 -3.97 2.92 3.86
C VAL A 60 -4.39 3.89 2.75
N LEU A 61 -5.08 3.42 1.71
CA LEU A 61 -5.67 4.30 0.70
C LEU A 61 -6.83 5.09 1.32
N GLY A 62 -6.53 6.31 1.75
CA GLY A 62 -7.50 7.23 2.35
C GLY A 62 -8.23 8.12 1.34
N LYS A 63 -9.07 9.01 1.89
CA LYS A 63 -9.89 9.96 1.13
C LYS A 63 -9.09 10.86 0.19
N ASP A 64 -7.86 11.21 0.54
CA ASP A 64 -6.99 12.10 -0.25
C ASP A 64 -6.58 11.52 -1.60
N VAL A 65 -6.67 10.19 -1.75
CA VAL A 65 -6.47 9.47 -3.01
C VAL A 65 -7.74 8.84 -3.57
N GLY A 66 -8.90 9.22 -3.02
CA GLY A 66 -10.21 8.72 -3.41
C GLY A 66 -10.56 7.33 -2.86
N GLY A 67 -9.74 6.78 -1.96
CA GLY A 67 -9.91 5.43 -1.44
C GLY A 67 -9.76 4.34 -2.51
N ALA A 68 -10.33 3.18 -2.22
CA ALA A 68 -10.38 2.03 -3.12
C ALA A 68 -11.79 1.44 -3.16
N ARG A 69 -12.20 0.94 -4.32
CA ARG A 69 -13.45 0.19 -4.48
C ARG A 69 -13.19 -1.26 -4.09
N VAL A 70 -14.01 -1.79 -3.20
CA VAL A 70 -13.98 -3.19 -2.78
C VAL A 70 -15.22 -3.89 -3.29
N THR A 71 -15.05 -5.11 -3.81
CA THR A 71 -16.14 -5.99 -4.24
C THR A 71 -15.92 -7.37 -3.65
N VAL A 72 -16.94 -7.89 -2.97
CA VAL A 72 -16.96 -9.22 -2.36
C VAL A 72 -17.92 -10.08 -3.18
N THR A 73 -17.42 -11.18 -3.73
CA THR A 73 -18.16 -12.06 -4.63
C THR A 73 -18.13 -13.48 -4.07
N ASP A 74 -19.28 -14.15 -3.99
CA ASP A 74 -19.32 -15.59 -3.72
C ASP A 74 -18.70 -16.34 -4.90
N VAL A 75 -17.69 -17.17 -4.62
CA VAL A 75 -16.96 -17.94 -5.65
C VAL A 75 -17.84 -19.03 -6.27
N ALA A 76 -18.74 -19.63 -5.49
CA ALA A 76 -19.56 -20.74 -5.96
C ALA A 76 -20.67 -20.27 -6.92
N SER A 77 -21.36 -19.17 -6.57
CA SER A 77 -22.46 -18.63 -7.37
C SER A 77 -22.05 -17.53 -8.36
N GLY A 78 -20.90 -16.88 -8.14
CA GLY A 78 -20.50 -15.67 -8.87
C GLY A 78 -21.30 -14.43 -8.46
N GLN A 79 -22.16 -14.52 -7.44
CA GLN A 79 -22.98 -13.41 -6.97
C GLN A 79 -22.12 -12.39 -6.21
N ILE A 80 -22.26 -11.10 -6.55
CA ILE A 80 -21.71 -10.02 -5.74
C ILE A 80 -22.51 -9.95 -4.44
N LEU A 81 -21.85 -10.27 -3.33
CA LEU A 81 -22.42 -10.19 -1.99
C LEU A 81 -22.41 -8.74 -1.47
N ALA A 82 -21.36 -7.99 -1.80
CA ALA A 82 -21.24 -6.59 -1.42
C ALA A 82 -20.28 -5.82 -2.33
N THR A 83 -20.50 -4.51 -2.44
CA THR A 83 -19.56 -3.60 -3.09
C THR A 83 -19.62 -2.23 -2.44
N GLY A 84 -18.49 -1.54 -2.37
CA GLY A 84 -18.44 -0.18 -1.84
C GLY A 84 -17.08 0.47 -2.00
N ILE A 85 -16.94 1.68 -1.48
CA ILE A 85 -15.67 2.41 -1.46
C ILE A 85 -15.21 2.50 -0.01
N GLN A 86 -13.95 2.20 0.21
CA GLN A 86 -13.28 2.39 1.49
C GLN A 86 -13.26 3.88 1.87
N GLN A 87 -13.70 4.21 3.09
CA GLN A 87 -13.79 5.60 3.57
C GLN A 87 -12.93 5.82 4.82
N GLY A 88 -12.39 7.03 4.95
CA GLY A 88 -11.59 7.48 6.08
C GLY A 88 -10.23 8.05 5.68
N ASP A 89 -9.38 8.33 6.65
CA ASP A 89 -8.03 8.86 6.45
C ASP A 89 -7.01 7.75 6.20
N ALA A 90 -5.82 8.09 5.69
CA ALA A 90 -4.78 7.09 5.41
C ALA A 90 -4.19 6.42 6.67
N GLY A 91 -4.51 6.95 7.86
CA GLY A 91 -3.99 6.52 9.15
C GLY A 91 -2.81 7.36 9.65
N ASP A 92 -2.29 7.01 10.83
CA ASP A 92 -1.17 7.72 11.45
C ASP A 92 0.17 7.17 10.96
N GLN A 93 0.97 8.00 10.28
CA GLN A 93 2.23 7.58 9.69
C GLN A 93 3.24 7.06 10.72
N ASN A 94 3.30 7.64 11.92
CA ASN A 94 4.25 7.18 12.93
C ASN A 94 3.87 5.79 13.42
N GLN A 95 2.59 5.59 13.72
CA GLN A 95 2.06 4.31 14.18
C GLN A 95 2.16 3.23 13.09
N ILE A 96 1.87 3.53 11.82
CA ILE A 96 1.90 2.54 10.74
C ILE A 96 3.34 2.23 10.29
N MET A 97 4.20 3.24 10.16
CA MET A 97 5.50 3.08 9.50
C MET A 97 6.70 2.97 10.44
N ARG A 98 6.60 3.50 11.67
CA ARG A 98 7.77 3.71 12.53
C ARG A 98 7.69 2.97 13.86
N THR A 99 6.50 2.65 14.34
CA THR A 99 6.30 1.93 15.60
C THR A 99 6.50 0.42 15.41
N PRO A 100 7.48 -0.20 16.11
CA PRO A 100 7.59 -1.65 16.19
C PRO A 100 6.34 -2.25 16.84
N ARG A 101 5.93 -3.43 16.39
CA ARG A 101 4.72 -4.11 16.87
C ARG A 101 4.94 -5.62 16.94
N LEU A 102 4.18 -6.28 17.80
CA LEU A 102 4.06 -7.74 17.80
C LEU A 102 3.17 -8.20 16.65
N MET A 103 3.21 -9.48 16.30
CA MET A 103 2.53 -9.99 15.11
C MET A 103 1.00 -10.00 15.27
N GLU A 104 0.53 -10.18 16.50
CA GLU A 104 -0.87 -10.20 16.90
C GLU A 104 -1.48 -8.80 17.07
N GLU A 105 -0.65 -7.76 17.11
CA GLU A 105 -1.13 -6.39 17.28
C GLU A 105 -1.69 -5.83 15.97
N ALA A 106 -2.82 -5.15 16.09
CA ALA A 106 -3.43 -4.42 14.98
C ALA A 106 -2.44 -3.43 14.34
N HIS A 107 -2.25 -3.57 13.03
CA HIS A 107 -1.43 -2.66 12.24
C HIS A 107 -2.21 -1.40 11.86
N TYR A 108 -3.38 -1.55 11.26
CA TYR A 108 -4.12 -0.43 10.66
C TYR A 108 -5.31 0.02 11.50
N SER A 109 -5.83 -0.85 12.37
CA SER A 109 -7.03 -0.60 13.18
C SER A 109 -6.74 -0.02 14.56
N SER A 110 -5.47 0.05 15.01
CA SER A 110 -5.13 0.61 16.33
C SER A 110 -5.41 2.12 16.43
N ARG A 111 -5.55 2.82 15.30
CA ARG A 111 -6.01 4.21 15.18
C ARG A 111 -6.97 4.29 14.00
N PRO A 112 -7.86 5.31 13.95
CA PRO A 112 -8.74 5.49 12.81
C PRO A 112 -7.97 5.56 11.49
N SER A 113 -8.33 4.69 10.57
CA SER A 113 -7.84 4.63 9.20
C SER A 113 -8.97 4.18 8.29
N ALA A 114 -8.81 4.39 6.98
CA ALA A 114 -9.86 4.13 6.03
C ALA A 114 -10.22 2.63 6.01
N VAL A 115 -11.51 2.30 5.94
CA VAL A 115 -11.99 0.91 5.94
C VAL A 115 -13.27 0.77 5.12
N PHE A 116 -13.44 -0.39 4.49
CA PHE A 116 -14.72 -0.83 3.95
C PHE A 116 -15.30 -1.86 4.92
N THR A 117 -16.46 -1.55 5.51
CA THR A 117 -17.14 -2.41 6.47
C THR A 117 -18.43 -2.92 5.85
N VAL A 118 -18.66 -4.23 5.93
CA VAL A 118 -19.92 -4.84 5.52
C VAL A 118 -20.29 -5.97 6.46
N THR A 119 -21.59 -6.11 6.73
CA THR A 119 -22.17 -7.25 7.44
C THR A 119 -22.95 -8.09 6.44
N LEU A 120 -22.62 -9.38 6.36
CA LEU A 120 -23.24 -10.34 5.46
C LEU A 120 -24.00 -11.38 6.28
N ASP A 121 -25.25 -11.64 5.94
CA ASP A 121 -26.03 -12.70 6.56
C ASP A 121 -25.69 -14.04 5.89
N LEU A 122 -24.89 -14.87 6.56
CA LEU A 122 -24.37 -16.13 6.01
C LEU A 122 -25.01 -17.33 6.69
N VAL A 123 -25.49 -18.29 5.91
CA VAL A 123 -26.06 -19.55 6.43
C VAL A 123 -24.99 -20.64 6.56
N THR A 124 -24.05 -20.68 5.61
CA THR A 124 -22.98 -21.69 5.56
C THR A 124 -21.63 -21.03 5.34
N PRO A 125 -20.51 -21.69 5.70
CA PRO A 125 -19.19 -21.25 5.30
C PRO A 125 -19.15 -20.93 3.80
N THR A 126 -18.78 -19.71 3.45
CA THR A 126 -18.82 -19.21 2.08
C THR A 126 -17.43 -18.78 1.66
N LEU A 127 -16.92 -19.36 0.56
CA LEU A 127 -15.66 -18.93 -0.04
C LEU A 127 -15.93 -17.71 -0.92
N VAL A 128 -15.29 -16.59 -0.61
CA VAL A 128 -15.46 -15.33 -1.34
C VAL A 128 -14.19 -14.92 -2.07
N ASP A 129 -14.35 -14.27 -3.23
CA ASP A 129 -13.32 -13.48 -3.89
C ASP A 129 -13.51 -12.01 -3.51
N ILE A 130 -12.50 -11.42 -2.90
CA ILE A 130 -12.49 -10.02 -2.45
C ILE A 130 -11.52 -9.29 -3.34
N ALA A 131 -12.06 -8.46 -4.23
CA ALA A 131 -11.29 -7.64 -5.14
C ALA A 131 -11.27 -6.19 -4.66
N ALA A 132 -10.12 -5.54 -4.83
CA ALA A 132 -9.93 -4.12 -4.58
C ALA A 132 -9.36 -3.43 -5.81
N GLU A 133 -9.81 -2.21 -6.06
CA GLU A 133 -9.34 -1.35 -7.14
C GLU A 133 -9.14 0.09 -6.65
N GLY A 134 -7.95 0.65 -6.85
CA GLY A 134 -7.62 2.00 -6.43
C GLY A 134 -6.17 2.38 -6.74
N PRO A 135 -5.72 3.61 -6.44
CA PRO A 135 -6.51 4.72 -5.89
C PRO A 135 -7.51 5.29 -6.90
N LEU A 136 -8.72 5.62 -6.46
CA LEU A 136 -9.82 6.04 -7.36
C LEU A 136 -9.70 7.49 -7.87
N ALA A 137 -8.96 8.36 -7.16
CA ALA A 137 -8.75 9.74 -7.61
C ALA A 137 -7.67 9.86 -8.71
N TYR A 138 -6.91 8.79 -8.97
CA TYR A 138 -5.82 8.78 -9.94
C TYR A 138 -5.96 7.59 -10.90
N PRO A 139 -6.87 7.66 -11.90
CA PRO A 139 -7.16 6.54 -12.81
C PRO A 139 -5.94 5.99 -13.54
N ALA A 140 -4.95 6.84 -13.87
CA ALA A 140 -3.71 6.43 -14.52
C ALA A 140 -2.79 5.57 -13.62
N ALA A 141 -2.97 5.63 -12.31
CA ALA A 141 -2.23 4.85 -11.32
C ALA A 141 -3.06 3.72 -10.70
N THR A 142 -4.32 3.53 -11.13
CA THR A 142 -5.20 2.52 -10.57
C THR A 142 -4.66 1.12 -10.77
N GLN A 143 -4.66 0.34 -9.68
CA GLN A 143 -4.26 -1.06 -9.63
C GLN A 143 -5.44 -1.90 -9.17
N ARG A 144 -5.37 -3.21 -9.45
CA ARG A 144 -6.34 -4.19 -9.00
C ARG A 144 -5.65 -5.37 -8.34
N VAL A 145 -6.21 -5.82 -7.22
CA VAL A 145 -5.80 -7.05 -6.52
C VAL A 145 -7.04 -7.81 -6.10
N SER A 146 -6.95 -9.13 -6.02
CA SER A 146 -7.97 -9.93 -5.33
C SER A 146 -7.33 -11.01 -4.47
N THR A 147 -8.06 -11.43 -3.45
CA THR A 147 -7.74 -12.60 -2.64
C THR A 147 -8.99 -13.42 -2.40
N ARG A 148 -8.81 -14.70 -2.10
CA ARG A 148 -9.91 -15.57 -1.67
C ARG A 148 -9.82 -15.83 -0.18
N ALA A 149 -10.95 -15.77 0.50
CA ALA A 149 -11.05 -16.03 1.92
C ALA A 149 -12.33 -16.78 2.25
N TRP A 150 -12.28 -17.60 3.29
CA TRP A 150 -13.48 -18.20 3.87
C TRP A 150 -14.13 -17.21 4.83
N LEU A 151 -15.43 -17.02 4.68
CA LEU A 151 -16.27 -16.35 5.67
C LEU A 151 -17.09 -17.40 6.40
N ILE A 152 -17.03 -17.38 7.73
CA ILE A 152 -17.74 -18.32 8.59
C ILE A 152 -18.93 -17.58 9.23
N PRO A 153 -20.15 -18.14 9.17
CA PRO A 153 -21.33 -17.56 9.83
C PRO A 153 -21.07 -17.20 11.30
N GLY A 154 -21.38 -15.96 11.69
CA GLY A 154 -21.25 -15.45 13.06
C GLY A 154 -19.82 -15.17 13.54
N HIS A 155 -18.81 -15.28 12.68
CA HIS A 155 -17.41 -15.03 13.04
C HIS A 155 -16.89 -13.77 12.35
N ASP A 156 -16.86 -12.68 13.12
CA ASP A 156 -16.47 -11.36 12.64
C ASP A 156 -14.96 -11.23 12.38
N LEU A 157 -14.60 -10.45 11.35
CA LEU A 157 -13.24 -10.07 10.99
C LEU A 157 -13.04 -8.56 11.20
N THR A 158 -13.00 -8.12 12.45
CA THR A 158 -13.14 -6.70 12.87
C THR A 158 -11.88 -6.01 13.38
N SER A 159 -10.76 -6.72 13.51
CA SER A 159 -9.44 -6.10 13.77
C SER A 159 -8.96 -5.34 12.51
N ASP A 160 -7.80 -5.69 11.96
CA ASP A 160 -7.38 -5.19 10.65
C ASP A 160 -8.25 -5.72 9.51
N GLY A 161 -8.99 -6.80 9.75
CA GLY A 161 -9.83 -7.46 8.76
C GLY A 161 -8.98 -8.09 7.65
N ILE A 162 -9.46 -8.03 6.42
CA ILE A 162 -8.73 -8.51 5.24
C ILE A 162 -7.98 -7.34 4.63
N VAL A 163 -6.65 -7.43 4.64
CA VAL A 163 -5.76 -6.40 4.09
C VAL A 163 -5.33 -6.77 2.68
N LEU A 164 -5.61 -5.87 1.73
CA LEU A 164 -5.27 -6.00 0.32
C LEU A 164 -4.22 -4.96 -0.06
N THR A 165 -3.10 -5.43 -0.61
CA THR A 165 -1.95 -4.58 -0.88
C THR A 165 -1.81 -4.27 -2.37
N LEU A 166 -1.76 -2.99 -2.72
CA LEU A 166 -1.56 -2.50 -4.09
C LEU A 166 -0.12 -1.98 -4.26
N TYR A 167 0.51 -2.32 -5.38
CA TYR A 167 1.86 -1.90 -5.73
C TYR A 167 1.84 -0.73 -6.70
N GLY A 168 2.66 0.29 -6.46
CA GLY A 168 2.94 1.31 -7.46
C GLY A 168 3.17 2.71 -6.90
N TYR A 169 3.31 3.65 -7.83
CA TYR A 169 3.40 5.08 -7.55
C TYR A 169 2.36 5.85 -8.36
N ILE A 170 1.84 6.92 -7.77
CA ILE A 170 1.15 7.98 -8.48
C ILE A 170 2.24 8.88 -9.08
N VAL A 171 2.29 8.93 -10.41
CA VAL A 171 3.16 9.85 -11.16
C VAL A 171 2.27 10.81 -11.92
N GLN A 172 2.55 12.11 -11.84
CA GLN A 172 1.78 13.14 -12.56
C GLN A 172 2.73 14.11 -13.24
N ILE A 173 2.52 14.35 -14.54
CA ILE A 173 3.25 15.39 -15.28
C ILE A 173 2.57 16.73 -14.98
N GLU A 174 3.27 17.58 -14.23
CA GLU A 174 2.80 18.90 -13.79
C GLU A 174 3.10 19.98 -14.84
N HIS A 175 4.19 19.81 -15.59
CA HIS A 175 4.60 20.70 -16.67
C HIS A 175 5.37 19.91 -17.75
N PRO A 176 5.19 20.20 -19.04
CA PRO A 176 4.19 21.12 -19.61
C PRO A 176 2.75 20.63 -19.40
N LYS A 177 1.78 21.54 -19.38
CA LYS A 177 0.36 21.18 -19.24
C LYS A 177 -0.20 20.76 -20.60
N SER A 178 -0.73 19.54 -20.70
CA SER A 178 -1.28 18.99 -21.95
C SER A 178 -2.58 19.66 -22.40
N VAL A 179 -3.29 20.31 -21.47
CA VAL A 179 -4.58 20.95 -21.76
C VAL A 179 -4.34 22.35 -22.32
N GLY A 180 -4.70 22.55 -23.59
CA GLY A 180 -4.84 23.88 -24.20
C GLY A 180 -3.59 24.47 -24.87
N GLY A 181 -2.51 23.72 -25.08
CA GLY A 181 -1.34 24.22 -25.81
C GLY A 181 -0.42 23.13 -26.36
N GLY A 182 0.09 23.37 -27.58
CA GLY A 182 1.21 22.62 -28.15
C GLY A 182 2.55 23.17 -27.68
N LEU A 183 3.60 22.40 -27.88
CA LEU A 183 4.97 22.82 -27.59
C LEU A 183 5.57 23.51 -28.80
N ILE A 184 6.28 24.61 -28.57
CA ILE A 184 6.90 25.36 -29.66
C ILE A 184 8.23 24.70 -29.99
N ALA A 185 8.44 24.43 -31.27
CA ALA A 185 9.66 23.83 -31.77
C ALA A 185 10.86 24.69 -31.42
N LYS A 186 11.94 24.04 -31.01
CA LYS A 186 13.20 24.66 -30.54
C LYS A 186 13.11 25.46 -29.23
N ASP A 187 11.98 25.47 -28.54
CA ASP A 187 11.95 26.00 -27.18
C ASP A 187 12.64 25.00 -26.23
N ASP A 188 13.38 25.54 -25.26
CA ASP A 188 13.83 24.80 -24.09
C ASP A 188 12.67 24.71 -23.09
N VAL A 189 12.22 23.49 -22.81
CA VAL A 189 11.08 23.24 -21.93
C VAL A 189 11.54 22.40 -20.74
N VAL A 190 11.04 22.71 -19.55
CA VAL A 190 11.28 21.90 -18.36
C VAL A 190 10.16 20.88 -18.22
N LEU A 191 10.48 19.60 -18.28
CA LEU A 191 9.57 18.54 -17.85
C LEU A 191 9.58 18.50 -16.32
N ARG A 192 8.41 18.69 -15.70
CA ARG A 192 8.19 18.58 -14.26
C ARG A 192 7.16 17.50 -13.98
N ALA A 193 7.45 16.62 -13.03
CA ALA A 193 6.49 15.63 -12.56
C ALA A 193 6.55 15.43 -11.05
N SER A 194 5.41 15.16 -10.44
CA SER A 194 5.30 14.78 -9.03
C SER A 194 5.22 13.26 -8.88
N VAL A 195 5.83 12.73 -7.81
CA VAL A 195 5.81 11.30 -7.48
C VAL A 195 5.33 11.10 -6.04
N ARG A 196 4.33 10.22 -5.86
CA ARG A 196 3.74 9.87 -4.57
C ARG A 196 3.48 8.38 -4.48
N THR A 197 3.41 7.82 -3.27
CA THR A 197 2.89 6.45 -3.07
C THR A 197 1.41 6.38 -3.45
N LEU A 198 0.86 5.18 -3.67
CA LEU A 198 -0.58 5.03 -3.94
C LEU A 198 -1.47 5.55 -2.80
N SER A 199 -0.97 5.63 -1.56
CA SER A 199 -1.67 6.24 -0.43
C SER A 199 -1.53 7.77 -0.37
N GLY A 200 -0.81 8.38 -1.32
CA GLY A 200 -0.64 9.83 -1.45
C GLY A 200 0.58 10.40 -0.71
N ALA A 201 1.41 9.57 -0.09
CA ALA A 201 2.58 10.05 0.64
C ALA A 201 3.68 10.54 -0.30
N LEU A 202 4.38 11.59 0.12
CA LEU A 202 5.38 12.27 -0.72
C LEU A 202 6.66 11.44 -0.86
N VAL A 203 7.14 11.28 -2.10
CA VAL A 203 8.44 10.68 -2.41
C VAL A 203 9.49 11.79 -2.55
N ARG A 204 10.44 11.86 -1.61
CA ARG A 204 11.43 12.96 -1.55
C ARG A 204 12.74 12.51 -0.92
N PRO A 205 13.86 13.23 -1.13
CA PRO A 205 15.13 12.89 -0.49
C PRO A 205 14.99 12.91 1.03
N HIS A 206 15.57 11.90 1.69
CA HIS A 206 15.59 11.77 3.16
C HIS A 206 14.21 11.63 3.83
N GLY A 207 13.14 11.37 3.08
CA GLY A 207 11.83 11.00 3.62
C GLY A 207 11.72 9.51 3.94
N ASP A 208 10.60 9.11 4.57
CA ASP A 208 10.27 7.69 4.79
C ASP A 208 10.22 6.91 3.46
N TRP A 209 9.68 7.56 2.42
CA TRP A 209 9.79 7.15 1.03
C TRP A 209 10.90 7.95 0.34
N ASP A 210 12.14 7.51 0.56
CA ASP A 210 13.34 8.20 0.11
C ASP A 210 13.56 8.09 -1.41
N SER A 211 13.37 9.20 -2.13
CA SER A 211 13.53 9.24 -3.59
C SER A 211 14.92 8.85 -4.09
N ARG A 212 15.96 8.90 -3.23
CA ARG A 212 17.33 8.48 -3.61
C ARG A 212 17.44 6.98 -3.87
N LYS A 213 16.45 6.20 -3.44
CA LYS A 213 16.33 4.76 -3.68
C LYS A 213 15.43 4.42 -4.88
N VAL A 214 14.83 5.44 -5.50
CA VAL A 214 13.88 5.30 -6.60
C VAL A 214 14.53 5.86 -7.88
N HIS A 215 14.49 5.08 -8.95
CA HIS A 215 14.93 5.54 -10.27
C HIS A 215 13.82 6.37 -10.91
N ILE A 216 13.99 7.70 -10.93
CA ILE A 216 13.02 8.64 -11.50
C ILE A 216 13.65 9.28 -12.73
N TYR A 217 13.03 9.09 -13.89
CA TYR A 217 13.52 9.62 -15.17
C TYR A 217 12.37 9.95 -16.12
N GLY A 218 12.64 10.87 -17.04
CA GLY A 218 11.76 11.22 -18.15
C GLY A 218 12.23 10.54 -19.44
N GLU A 219 11.31 10.37 -20.37
CA GLU A 219 11.59 9.92 -21.73
C GLU A 219 10.84 10.81 -22.71
N LEU A 220 11.55 11.26 -23.74
CA LEU A 220 10.98 11.94 -24.89
C LEU A 220 10.78 10.91 -26.00
N LEU A 221 9.54 10.72 -26.42
CA LEU A 221 9.16 9.78 -27.46
C LEU A 221 8.64 10.49 -28.71
N ILE A 222 9.00 9.94 -29.86
CA ILE A 222 8.35 10.23 -31.15
C ILE A 222 7.78 8.91 -31.67
N GLY A 223 6.46 8.83 -31.75
CA GLY A 223 5.76 7.56 -31.93
C GLY A 223 6.05 6.62 -30.76
N THR A 224 6.63 5.46 -31.03
CA THR A 224 7.01 4.46 -30.01
C THR A 224 8.50 4.49 -29.65
N LYS A 225 9.29 5.31 -30.36
CA LYS A 225 10.74 5.35 -30.19
C LYS A 225 11.13 6.34 -29.10
N VAL A 226 11.88 5.87 -28.11
CA VAL A 226 12.55 6.73 -27.13
C VAL A 226 13.70 7.45 -27.83
N MET A 227 13.58 8.77 -27.95
CA MET A 227 14.57 9.62 -28.58
C MET A 227 15.63 10.07 -27.58
N GLU A 228 15.20 10.38 -26.36
CA GLU A 228 16.06 10.86 -25.29
C GLU A 228 15.53 10.36 -23.94
N ARG A 229 16.44 10.03 -23.03
CA ARG A 229 16.14 9.77 -21.62
C ARG A 229 16.67 10.92 -20.78
N LEU A 230 15.79 11.52 -20.02
CA LEU A 230 16.01 12.72 -19.23
C LEU A 230 16.25 12.33 -17.77
N GLN A 231 17.43 12.64 -17.24
CA GLN A 231 17.67 12.49 -15.81
C GLN A 231 16.87 13.55 -15.06
N MET A 232 15.94 13.12 -14.22
CA MET A 232 15.12 14.04 -13.43
C MET A 232 15.77 14.29 -12.07
N PHE A 233 15.76 15.55 -11.64
CA PHE A 233 16.33 15.98 -10.37
C PHE A 233 15.24 16.54 -9.45
N TYR A 234 15.34 16.26 -8.16
CA TYR A 234 14.40 16.77 -7.17
C TYR A 234 14.44 18.31 -7.11
N SER A 235 13.28 18.95 -7.28
CA SER A 235 13.19 20.42 -7.31
C SER A 235 12.65 21.06 -6.03
N GLY A 236 12.36 20.26 -4.99
CA GLY A 236 11.99 20.77 -3.66
C GLY A 236 10.49 20.97 -3.44
N ASP A 237 9.74 21.41 -4.45
CA ASP A 237 8.30 21.72 -4.32
C ASP A 237 7.45 20.45 -4.47
N LYS A 238 6.54 20.17 -3.51
CA LYS A 238 5.50 19.12 -3.58
C LYS A 238 5.94 17.73 -4.08
N ALA A 239 7.16 17.29 -3.79
CA ALA A 239 7.72 16.05 -4.33
C ALA A 239 7.85 16.04 -5.87
N CYS A 240 8.22 17.18 -6.45
CA CYS A 240 8.48 17.33 -7.87
C CYS A 240 9.92 16.99 -8.25
N PHE A 241 10.04 16.50 -9.48
CA PHE A 241 11.29 16.20 -10.16
C PHE A 241 11.27 16.89 -11.52
N GLU A 242 12.42 17.40 -11.96
CA GLU A 242 12.53 18.23 -13.15
C GLU A 242 13.71 17.83 -14.04
N ALA A 243 13.51 17.94 -15.35
CA ALA A 243 14.57 17.83 -16.34
C ALA A 243 14.28 18.77 -17.53
N PRO A 244 15.26 19.53 -18.02
CA PRO A 244 15.11 20.27 -19.27
C PRO A 244 15.12 19.30 -20.46
N PHE A 245 14.41 19.65 -21.52
CA PHE A 245 14.51 18.99 -22.82
C PHE A 245 14.26 19.99 -23.94
N PHE A 246 14.76 19.65 -25.14
CA PHE A 246 14.58 20.47 -26.32
C PHE A 246 13.40 19.95 -27.16
N VAL A 247 12.49 20.84 -27.55
CA VAL A 247 11.36 20.45 -28.40
C VAL A 247 11.85 20.22 -29.84
N PRO A 248 11.67 19.02 -30.42
CA PRO A 248 12.14 18.72 -31.76
C PRO A 248 11.41 19.56 -32.82
N LEU A 249 11.89 19.53 -34.07
CA LEU A 249 11.20 20.20 -35.16
C LEU A 249 9.92 19.43 -35.55
N PRO A 250 8.87 20.12 -36.05
CA PRO A 250 7.65 19.45 -36.49
C PRO A 250 7.88 18.42 -37.59
N LYS A 251 8.89 18.63 -38.46
CA LYS A 251 9.26 17.67 -39.50
C LYS A 251 9.77 16.34 -38.95
N ASP A 252 10.37 16.36 -37.76
CA ASP A 252 10.96 15.18 -37.11
C ASP A 252 9.92 14.50 -36.20
N ALA A 253 8.89 15.25 -35.77
CA ALA A 253 7.78 14.80 -34.94
C ALA A 253 6.42 15.26 -35.52
N PRO A 254 6.01 14.76 -36.71
CA PRO A 254 4.80 15.22 -37.39
C PRO A 254 3.52 14.94 -36.59
N ASP A 255 3.51 13.86 -35.81
CA ASP A 255 2.40 13.48 -34.94
C ASP A 255 2.54 14.03 -33.51
N GLY A 256 3.48 14.95 -33.30
CA GLY A 256 3.89 15.45 -31.99
C GLY A 256 4.83 14.52 -31.24
N ILE A 257 5.02 14.83 -29.95
CA ILE A 257 5.88 14.09 -29.03
C ILE A 257 5.05 13.52 -27.87
N THR A 258 5.54 12.44 -27.27
CA THR A 258 5.03 11.95 -25.98
C THR A 258 6.11 12.11 -24.93
N LEU A 259 5.76 12.76 -23.82
CA LEU A 259 6.58 12.79 -22.62
C LEU A 259 6.11 11.67 -21.72
N ARG A 260 7.02 10.76 -21.35
CA ARG A 260 6.77 9.73 -20.35
C ARG A 260 7.65 10.01 -19.13
N VAL A 261 7.10 9.85 -17.93
CA VAL A 261 7.85 9.85 -16.69
C VAL A 261 7.68 8.51 -16.02
N VAL A 262 8.79 7.92 -15.57
CA VAL A 262 8.84 6.63 -14.88
C VAL A 262 9.43 6.83 -13.51
N ALA A 263 8.78 6.28 -12.50
CA ALA A 263 9.31 6.08 -11.15
C ALA A 263 9.43 4.57 -10.90
N ALA A 264 10.65 4.09 -10.67
CA ALA A 264 10.93 2.67 -10.53
C ALA A 264 11.72 2.38 -9.25
N ASP A 265 11.11 1.61 -8.34
CA ASP A 265 11.77 1.08 -7.14
C ASP A 265 11.80 -0.45 -7.20
N PRO A 266 12.87 -1.05 -7.74
CA PRO A 266 12.99 -2.50 -7.86
C PRO A 266 13.10 -3.20 -6.50
N SER A 267 13.45 -2.50 -5.41
CA SER A 267 13.60 -3.09 -4.08
C SER A 267 12.25 -3.35 -3.40
N SER A 268 11.28 -2.46 -3.61
CA SER A 268 9.91 -2.61 -3.09
C SER A 268 8.93 -3.16 -4.13
N GLY A 269 9.31 -3.23 -5.40
CA GLY A 269 8.43 -3.63 -6.50
C GLY A 269 7.42 -2.54 -6.88
N ASN A 270 7.56 -1.32 -6.37
CA ASN A 270 6.70 -0.20 -6.70
C ASN A 270 7.17 0.47 -8.00
N PHE A 271 6.28 0.53 -8.99
CA PHE A 271 6.51 1.22 -10.26
C PHE A 271 5.34 2.16 -10.56
N GLY A 272 5.63 3.27 -11.22
CA GLY A 272 4.61 4.21 -11.68
C GLY A 272 5.04 4.86 -12.99
N VAL A 273 4.06 5.10 -13.86
CA VAL A 273 4.29 5.71 -15.17
C VAL A 273 3.23 6.77 -15.41
N ALA A 274 3.64 7.90 -15.95
CA ALA A 274 2.75 8.91 -16.50
C ALA A 274 3.14 9.21 -17.95
N GLU A 275 2.16 9.39 -18.83
CA GLU A 275 2.38 9.78 -20.21
C GLU A 275 1.51 10.97 -20.59
N ALA A 276 2.07 11.88 -21.38
CA ALA A 276 1.37 13.03 -21.92
C ALA A 276 1.83 13.30 -23.36
N LYS A 277 0.88 13.42 -24.28
CA LYS A 277 1.15 13.71 -25.70
C LYS A 277 0.97 15.20 -25.99
N PHE A 278 1.89 15.77 -26.75
CA PHE A 278 1.90 17.18 -27.13
C PHE A 278 2.10 17.35 -28.64
N PRO A 279 1.28 18.15 -29.32
CA PRO A 279 1.60 18.58 -30.68
C PRO A 279 2.80 19.54 -30.66
N VAL A 280 3.60 19.52 -31.72
CA VAL A 280 4.74 20.43 -31.90
C VAL A 280 4.37 21.50 -32.92
N LEU A 281 4.59 22.77 -32.57
CA LEU A 281 4.19 23.95 -33.34
C LEU A 281 5.43 24.71 -33.83
N SER A 282 5.41 25.24 -35.05
CA SER A 282 6.55 25.96 -35.63
C SER A 282 6.79 27.36 -35.03
N GLU A 283 5.74 28.05 -34.59
CA GLU A 283 5.80 29.45 -34.11
C GLU A 283 4.74 29.73 -33.02
N ARG A 284 5.01 30.71 -32.14
CA ARG A 284 3.98 31.31 -31.29
C ARG A 284 3.03 32.11 -32.17
N LEU A 285 1.77 31.69 -32.27
CA LEU A 285 0.74 32.57 -32.85
C LEU A 285 0.71 33.89 -32.06
N PRO A 286 0.79 35.06 -32.71
CA PRO A 286 0.74 36.34 -32.02
C PRO A 286 -0.59 36.47 -31.26
N PRO A 287 -0.61 37.10 -30.08
CA PRO A 287 -1.85 37.29 -29.33
C PRO A 287 -2.85 38.03 -30.21
N LYS A 288 -4.06 37.49 -30.30
CA LYS A 288 -5.18 38.07 -31.04
C LYS A 288 -5.39 39.49 -30.51
N ARG A 289 -4.97 40.52 -31.26
CA ARG A 289 -5.29 41.91 -30.94
C ARG A 289 -6.81 42.00 -30.81
N SER A 290 -7.31 42.31 -29.63
CA SER A 290 -8.67 42.81 -29.47
C SER A 290 -8.74 44.11 -30.26
N SER A 291 -9.51 44.11 -31.35
CA SER A 291 -9.86 45.32 -32.08
C SER A 291 -10.50 46.33 -31.11
N PRO A 292 -10.20 47.63 -31.24
CA PRO A 292 -10.73 48.68 -30.36
C PRO A 292 -12.25 48.78 -30.39
#